data_AF-A0A9D9G9Y2-F1
#
_entry.id   AF-A0A9D9G9Y2-F1
#
_cell.length_a   1.000
_cell.length_b   1.000
_cell.length_c   1.000
_cell.angle_alpha   90.00
_cell.angle_beta   90.00
_cell.angle_gamma   90.00
#
_symmetry.space_group_name_H-M   'P 1'
#
loop_
_entity.id
_entity.type
_entity.pdbx_description
1 polymer ?
#
loop_
_entity_poly.entity_id
_entity_poly.type
_entity_poly.pdbx_seq_one_letter_code
_entity_poly.pdbx_strand_id
1 'polypeptide(L)' 'MAQIKIGINGFGRIGRMVFRAACTQTEKYDVVGINDLCPVEYLAYMLKYDTM' A
#
# COMPACT_ATOMS: atom_id res chain seq x y z
N MET A 1 15.89 15.51 1.75
CA MET A 1 14.55 16.02 2.17
C MET A 1 13.93 14.97 3.07
N ALA A 2 13.08 15.34 4.02
CA ALA A 2 12.39 14.36 4.87
C ALA A 2 11.33 13.60 4.04
N GLN A 3 11.20 12.29 4.26
CA GLN A 3 10.18 11.46 3.61
C GLN A 3 8.78 11.89 4.06
N ILE A 4 7.83 11.88 3.13
CA ILE A 4 6.41 12.12 3.40
C ILE A 4 5.79 10.83 3.92
N LYS A 5 5.32 10.87 5.17
CA LYS A 5 4.63 9.74 5.81
C LYS A 5 3.20 9.66 5.33
N ILE A 6 2.81 8.50 4.82
CA ILE A 6 1.47 8.25 4.27
C ILE A 6 0.81 7.03 4.92
N GLY A 7 -0.47 7.16 5.25
CA GLY A 7 -1.33 6.04 5.64
C GLY A 7 -2.35 5.74 4.54
N ILE A 8 -2.66 4.47 4.33
CA ILE A 8 -3.66 4.03 3.35
C ILE A 8 -4.89 3.50 4.08
N ASN A 9 -6.04 4.15 3.89
CA ASN A 9 -7.32 3.68 4.44
C ASN A 9 -8.18 3.11 3.31
N GLY A 10 -8.34 1.79 3.29
CA GLY A 10 -8.90 1.02 2.18
C GLY A 10 -7.82 0.45 1.25
N PHE A 11 -7.43 -0.80 1.48
CA PHE A 11 -6.43 -1.57 0.73
C PHE A 11 -7.03 -2.45 -0.38
N GLY A 12 -8.09 -1.94 -1.01
CA GLY A 12 -8.69 -2.50 -2.22
C GLY A 12 -7.85 -2.24 -3.48
N ARG A 13 -8.49 -2.24 -4.64
CA ARG A 13 -7.80 -2.09 -5.94
C ARG A 13 -6.94 -0.82 -6.04
N ILE A 14 -7.49 0.35 -5.66
CA ILE A 14 -6.75 1.62 -5.70
C ILE A 14 -5.66 1.66 -4.63
N GLY A 15 -5.98 1.27 -3.38
CA GLY A 15 -5.03 1.29 -2.28
C GLY A 15 -3.76 0.48 -2.57
N ARG A 16 -3.90 -0.70 -3.18
CA ARG A 16 -2.76 -1.52 -3.60
C ARG A 16 -1.95 -0.88 -4.73
N MET A 17 -2.58 -0.22 -5.70
CA MET A 17 -1.87 0.50 -6.76
C MET A 17 -1.10 1.70 -6.21
N VAL A 18 -1.69 2.46 -5.28
CA VAL A 18 -1.01 3.57 -4.60
C VAL A 18 0.18 3.06 -3.79
N PHE A 19 0.01 1.96 -3.06
CA PHE A 19 1.12 1.33 -2.34
C PHE A 19 2.26 0.91 -3.27
N ARG A 20 1.95 0.25 -4.40
CA ARG A 20 2.95 -0.10 -5.42
C ARG A 20 3.69 1.12 -5.96
N ALA A 21 2.99 2.22 -6.24
CA ALA A 21 3.59 3.46 -6.70
C ALA A 21 4.46 4.13 -5.62
N ALA A 22 4.06 4.10 -4.35
CA ALA A 22 4.87 4.59 -3.25
C ALA A 22 6.17 3.78 -3.11
N CYS A 23 6.12 2.45 -3.32
CA CYS A 23 7.30 1.58 -3.31
C CYS A 23 8.31 1.88 -4.44
N THR A 24 7.94 2.63 -5.50
CA THR A 24 8.91 3.05 -6.53
C THR A 24 9.59 4.39 -6.21
N GLN A 25 9.14 5.10 -5.17
CA GLN A 25 9.63 6.44 -4.76
C GLN A 25 9.93 6.48 -3.26
N THR A 26 10.60 5.45 -2.75
CA THR A 26 10.88 5.28 -1.30
C THR A 26 11.75 6.40 -0.69
N GLU A 27 12.49 7.13 -1.51
CA GLU A 27 13.21 8.33 -1.10
C GLU A 27 12.29 9.51 -0.77
N LYS A 28 11.05 9.48 -1.28
CA LYS A 28 10.04 10.52 -1.11
C LYS A 28 8.89 10.11 -0.20
N TYR A 29 8.46 8.85 -0.25
CA TYR A 29 7.29 8.37 0.50
C TYR A 29 7.63 7.22 1.45
N ASP A 30 7.03 7.28 2.64
CA ASP A 30 7.10 6.26 3.68
C ASP A 30 5.68 5.82 4.06
N VAL A 31 5.32 4.57 3.75
CA VAL A 31 3.99 4.03 4.09
C VAL A 31 4.02 3.52 5.53
N VAL A 32 3.42 4.28 6.45
CA VAL A 32 3.49 4.02 7.89
C VAL A 32 2.37 3.13 8.41
N GLY A 33 1.32 2.90 7.61
CA GLY A 33 0.21 2.07 8.01
C GLY A 33 -0.83 1.86 6.93
N ILE A 34 -1.51 0.72 7.00
CA ILE A 34 -2.60 0.34 6.12
C ILE A 34 -3.76 -0.12 7.01
N ASN A 35 -4.96 0.42 6.75
CA ASN A 35 -6.20 0.01 7.40
C ASN A 35 -7.17 -0.57 6.36
N ASP A 36 -7.72 -1.75 6.64
CA ASP A 36 -8.78 -2.39 5.85
C ASP A 36 -9.60 -3.33 6.74
N LEU A 37 -10.70 -3.86 6.21
CA LEU A 37 -11.58 -4.80 6.93
C LEU A 37 -11.13 -6.26 6.76
N CYS A 38 -10.30 -6.55 5.76
CA CYS A 38 -9.81 -7.92 5.52
C CYS A 38 -8.59 -8.29 6.38
N PRO A 39 -8.41 -9.59 6.70
CA PRO A 39 -7.20 -10.09 7.36
C PRO A 39 -5.92 -9.79 6.57
N VAL A 40 -4.81 -9.60 7.29
CA VAL A 40 -3.52 -9.19 6.70
C VAL A 40 -2.98 -10.20 5.69
N GLU A 41 -3.19 -11.50 5.92
CA GLU A 41 -2.74 -12.57 5.02
C GLU A 41 -3.44 -12.48 3.67
N TYR A 42 -4.73 -12.12 3.68
CA TYR A 42 -5.50 -11.93 2.46
C TYR A 42 -5.08 -10.67 1.71
N LEU A 43 -4.87 -9.56 2.42
CA LEU A 43 -4.35 -8.33 1.83
C LEU A 43 -2.98 -8.53 1.18
N ALA A 44 -2.09 -9.29 1.84
CA ALA A 44 -0.78 -9.66 1.31
C ALA A 44 -0.89 -10.56 0.07
N TYR A 45 -1.82 -11.53 0.08
CA TYR A 45 -2.11 -12.36 -1.10
C TYR A 45 -2.56 -11.51 -2.28
N MET A 46 -3.53 -10.61 -2.09
CA MET A 46 -4.04 -9.71 -3.13
C MET A 46 -3.00 -8.69 -3.62
N LEU A 47 -2.03 -8.33 -2.78
CA LEU A 47 -0.90 -7.50 -3.18
C LEU A 47 0.13 -8.30 -3.97
N LYS A 48 0.36 -9.56 -3.63
CA LYS A 48 1.32 -10.41 -4.32
C LYS A 48 0.81 -10.84 -5.71
N TYR A 49 -0.46 -11.22 -5.79
CA TYR A 49 -1.09 -11.71 -7.00
C TYR A 49 -2.16 -10.73 -7.46
N ASP A 50 -1.87 -10.03 -8.55
CA ASP A 50 -2.80 -9.13 -9.22
C ASP A 50 -3.16 -9.73 -10.59
N THR A 51 -4.45 -9.90 -10.87
CA THR A 51 -4.96 -10.58 -12.08
C THR A 51 -5.25 -9.61 -13.23
N MET A 52 -4.82 -8.35 -13.14
CA MET A 52 -5.02 -7.35 -14.20
C MET A 52 -4.42 -7.81 -15.54
#